data_AF-A0A0V0ICT8-F1
#
_entry.id   AF-A0A0V0ICT8-F1
#
_cell.length_a   1.000
_cell.length_b   1.000
_cell.length_c   1.000
_cell.angle_alpha   90.00
_cell.angle_beta   90.00
_cell.angle_gamma   90.00
#
_symmetry.space_group_name_H-M   'P 1'
#
loop_
_entity.id
_entity.type
_entity.pdbx_description
1 polymer ?
#
loop_
_entity_poly.entity_id
_entity_poly.type
_entity_poly.pdbx_seq_one_letter_code
_entity_poly.pdbx_strand_id
1 'polypeptide(L)'
;MAAYAVTLITYISLWWFGIFNPAIVYDHLGEILSTLIFGSLVFCVLLYIKGHIAPSSTDSGSSGNIIVDFYWGMELYPRIGKHFDIKVFTNCRFGMMSWAVLAVTYCIKQHEEYGRVSDSMLVNTILMLVYVTKFFWWEAGYWNTMDIAHDRAGFYICWGCLVWVPSIYTSPGMYLVKQPVNLGLQLALYILVAGLLCIYINYDCDRQRQEFRRTNGKCTVWGKTPSKIVAAYTTTSGEKKTSLLLTSGWWGLARHFHYVPEILAAFFWSVPALFNHFIPYFYVIFLIILLLDRAKRDDDRCKAKYGKYWKLYCEKVPYRVIPGIY
;
A
#
# COMPACT_ATOMS: atom_id res chain seq x y z
N MET A 1 13.79 -5.43 -3.53
CA MET A 1 14.74 -5.24 -2.41
C MET A 1 16.01 -4.43 -2.73
N ALA A 2 16.88 -4.85 -3.68
CA ALA A 2 18.19 -4.20 -3.89
C ALA A 2 18.10 -2.69 -4.16
N ALA A 3 17.22 -2.25 -5.08
CA ALA A 3 17.02 -0.83 -5.38
C ALA A 3 16.61 -0.02 -4.14
N TYR A 4 15.76 -0.57 -3.27
CA TYR A 4 15.33 0.08 -2.04
C TYR A 4 16.49 0.26 -1.05
N ALA A 5 17.29 -0.78 -0.84
CA ALA A 5 18.47 -0.71 0.02
C ALA A 5 19.49 0.30 -0.51
N VAL A 6 19.80 0.25 -1.81
CA VAL A 6 20.71 1.20 -2.46
C VAL A 6 20.23 2.63 -2.28
N THR A 7 18.94 2.90 -2.51
CA THR A 7 18.36 4.24 -2.33
C THR A 7 18.55 4.74 -0.89
N LEU A 8 18.15 3.97 0.12
CA LEU A 8 18.26 4.41 1.52
C LEU A 8 19.71 4.54 1.99
N ILE A 9 20.57 3.57 1.67
CA ILE A 9 21.99 3.62 2.03
C ILE A 9 22.64 4.82 1.37
N THR A 10 22.39 5.06 0.07
CA THR A 10 22.93 6.22 -0.65
C THR A 10 22.42 7.51 -0.02
N TYR A 11 21.12 7.63 0.24
CA TYR A 11 20.52 8.83 0.81
C TYR A 11 21.10 9.19 2.19
N ILE A 12 21.22 8.20 3.08
CA ILE A 12 21.81 8.38 4.42
C ILE A 12 23.31 8.65 4.32
N SER A 13 24.03 7.99 3.41
CA SER A 13 25.47 8.21 3.22
C SER A 13 25.75 9.63 2.72
N LEU A 14 24.96 10.13 1.76
CA LEU A 14 25.09 11.49 1.25
C LEU A 14 24.89 12.53 2.37
N TRP A 15 23.96 12.28 3.29
CA TRP A 15 23.78 13.10 4.48
C TRP A 15 24.97 13.00 5.45
N TRP A 16 25.39 11.78 5.78
CA TRP A 16 26.48 11.52 6.73
C TRP A 16 27.80 12.16 6.29
N PHE A 17 28.11 12.12 4.98
CA PHE A 17 29.30 12.74 4.40
C PHE A 17 29.13 14.23 4.06
N GLY A 18 27.97 14.84 4.37
CA GLY A 18 27.70 16.25 4.11
C GLY A 18 27.61 16.64 2.62
N ILE A 19 27.41 15.66 1.73
CA ILE A 19 27.31 15.89 0.28
C ILE A 19 25.94 16.46 -0.09
N PHE A 20 24.89 16.01 0.59
CA PHE A 20 23.52 16.47 0.41
C PHE A 20 22.81 16.51 1.76
N ASN A 21 22.09 17.58 2.06
CA ASN A 21 21.26 17.66 3.25
C ASN A 21 19.81 17.29 2.92
N PRO A 22 19.28 16.13 3.39
CA PRO A 22 17.87 15.74 3.26
C PRO A 22 16.87 16.78 3.73
N ALA A 23 17.20 17.57 4.76
CA ALA A 23 16.30 18.56 5.34
C ALA A 23 15.75 19.56 4.31
N ILE A 24 16.50 19.85 3.24
CA ILE A 24 16.07 20.72 2.14
C ILE A 24 14.76 20.25 1.49
N VAL A 25 14.52 18.94 1.47
CA VAL A 25 13.29 18.34 0.93
C VAL A 25 12.09 18.70 1.78
N TYR A 26 12.25 18.81 3.11
CA TYR A 26 11.19 19.28 3.99
C TYR A 26 10.95 20.79 3.81
N ASP A 27 12.02 21.56 3.70
CA ASP A 27 11.94 23.02 3.56
C ASP A 27 11.24 23.44 2.27
N HIS A 28 11.42 22.68 1.18
CA HIS A 28 10.75 22.89 -0.10
C HIS A 28 9.59 21.92 -0.37
N LEU A 29 9.02 21.31 0.68
CA LEU A 29 7.99 20.29 0.50
C LEU A 29 6.76 20.86 -0.24
N GLY A 30 6.40 22.12 0.01
CA GLY A 30 5.29 22.79 -0.68
C GLY A 30 5.50 22.89 -2.19
N GLU A 31 6.68 23.32 -2.62
CA GLU A 31 7.06 23.42 -4.04
C GLU A 31 7.16 22.04 -4.69
N ILE A 32 7.71 21.06 -3.98
CA ILE A 32 7.78 19.67 -4.45
C ILE A 32 6.37 19.11 -4.66
N LEU A 33 5.48 19.24 -3.68
CA LEU A 33 4.10 18.75 -3.79
C LEU A 33 3.34 19.45 -4.91
N SER A 34 3.51 20.76 -5.07
CA SER A 34 2.92 21.51 -6.18
C SER A 34 3.42 20.99 -7.53
N THR A 35 4.73 20.78 -7.64
CA THR A 35 5.35 20.22 -8.85
C THR A 35 4.86 18.80 -9.15
N LEU A 36 4.67 17.97 -8.11
CA LEU A 36 4.13 16.62 -8.26
C LEU A 36 2.67 16.65 -8.74
N ILE A 37 1.84 17.58 -8.26
CA ILE A 37 0.45 17.75 -8.71
C ILE A 37 0.41 18.06 -10.20
N PHE A 38 1.12 19.11 -10.66
CA PHE A 38 1.10 19.48 -12.07
C PHE A 38 1.82 18.46 -12.95
N GLY A 39 2.97 17.94 -12.48
CA GLY A 39 3.76 16.95 -13.19
C GLY A 39 3.00 15.63 -13.38
N SER A 40 2.27 15.16 -12.37
CA SER A 40 1.46 13.95 -12.48
C SER A 40 0.25 14.12 -13.40
N LEU A 41 -0.37 15.31 -13.44
CA LEU A 41 -1.42 15.63 -14.41
C LEU A 41 -0.89 15.53 -15.85
N VAL A 42 0.23 16.20 -16.14
CA VAL A 42 0.89 16.13 -17.45
C VAL A 42 1.28 14.70 -17.78
N PHE A 43 1.85 13.97 -16.82
CA PHE A 43 2.22 12.57 -16.98
C PHE A 43 1.01 11.68 -17.35
N CYS A 44 -0.14 11.88 -16.72
CA CYS A 44 -1.35 11.13 -17.04
C CYS A 44 -1.93 11.49 -18.42
N VAL A 45 -1.79 12.74 -18.85
CA VAL A 45 -2.13 13.14 -20.24
C VAL A 45 -1.22 12.41 -21.23
N LEU A 46 0.07 12.30 -20.94
CA LEU A 46 1.02 11.55 -21.77
C LEU A 46 0.67 10.05 -21.81
N LEU A 47 0.24 9.46 -20.70
CA LEU A 47 -0.24 8.07 -20.68
C LEU A 47 -1.48 7.87 -21.53
N TYR A 48 -2.44 8.80 -21.47
CA TYR A 48 -3.63 8.79 -22.32
C TYR A 48 -3.26 8.87 -23.81
N ILE A 49 -2.41 9.82 -24.19
CA ILE A 49 -1.93 9.96 -25.58
C ILE A 49 -1.17 8.70 -26.03
N LYS A 50 -0.28 8.17 -25.19
CA LYS A 50 0.46 6.94 -25.47
C LYS A 50 -0.49 5.76 -25.70
N GLY A 51 -1.53 5.60 -24.89
CA GLY A 51 -2.52 4.54 -25.04
C GLY A 51 -3.23 4.54 -26.40
N HIS A 52 -3.42 5.72 -27.00
CA HIS A 52 -3.98 5.89 -28.33
C HIS A 52 -2.97 5.67 -29.46
N ILE A 53 -1.75 6.23 -29.34
CA ILE A 53 -0.80 6.30 -30.46
C ILE A 53 0.12 5.08 -30.50
N ALA A 54 0.55 4.59 -29.35
CA ALA A 54 1.56 3.55 -29.21
C ALA A 54 1.26 2.62 -28.01
N PRO A 55 0.15 1.86 -28.07
CA PRO A 55 -0.19 0.89 -27.03
C PRO A 55 0.89 -0.19 -26.92
N SER A 56 1.24 -0.57 -25.69
CA SER A 56 2.27 -1.57 -25.41
C SER A 56 1.79 -3.01 -25.56
N SER A 57 0.47 -3.23 -25.59
CA SER A 57 -0.15 -4.54 -25.83
C SER A 57 -1.53 -4.39 -26.48
N THR A 58 -2.13 -5.51 -26.87
CA THR A 58 -3.52 -5.57 -27.33
C THR A 58 -4.54 -5.32 -26.21
N ASP A 59 -4.10 -5.29 -24.95
CA ASP A 59 -4.92 -4.92 -23.80
C ASP A 59 -4.87 -3.40 -23.55
N SER A 60 -5.08 -2.64 -24.62
CA SER A 60 -5.33 -1.19 -24.61
C SER A 60 -6.73 -0.94 -25.15
N GLY A 61 -7.49 -0.04 -24.53
CA GLY A 61 -8.85 0.24 -24.94
C GLY A 61 -9.35 1.60 -24.47
N SER A 62 -10.29 2.14 -25.23
CA SER A 62 -11.02 3.37 -24.93
C SER A 62 -12.48 3.04 -24.64
N SER A 63 -13.07 3.74 -23.68
CA SER A 63 -14.51 3.73 -23.40
C SER A 63 -15.31 4.64 -24.36
N GLY A 64 -14.63 5.40 -25.23
CA GLY A 64 -15.21 6.44 -26.06
C GLY A 64 -15.40 7.79 -25.33
N ASN A 65 -15.12 7.84 -24.02
CA ASN A 65 -15.18 9.08 -23.22
C ASN A 65 -13.79 9.45 -22.70
N ILE A 66 -13.28 10.60 -23.17
CA ILE A 66 -11.95 11.13 -22.85
C ILE A 66 -11.73 11.24 -21.33
N ILE A 67 -12.74 11.70 -20.58
CA ILE A 67 -12.62 11.91 -19.12
C ILE A 67 -12.46 10.56 -18.42
N VAL A 68 -13.25 9.56 -18.83
CA VAL A 68 -13.18 8.21 -18.25
C VAL A 68 -11.85 7.55 -18.59
N ASP A 69 -11.41 7.66 -19.83
CA ASP A 69 -10.16 7.05 -20.29
C ASP A 69 -8.92 7.70 -19.67
N PHE A 70 -8.95 9.01 -19.44
CA PHE A 70 -7.92 9.72 -18.67
C PHE A 70 -7.93 9.26 -17.20
N TYR A 71 -9.11 9.16 -16.58
CA TYR A 71 -9.26 8.81 -15.17
C TYR A 71 -8.84 7.36 -14.89
N TRP A 72 -9.35 6.40 -15.66
CA TRP A 72 -9.09 4.97 -15.50
C TRP A 72 -7.79 4.52 -16.15
N GLY A 73 -7.41 5.14 -17.27
CA GLY A 73 -6.27 4.73 -18.09
C GLY A 73 -6.67 3.76 -19.18
N MET A 74 -5.95 3.83 -20.30
CA MET A 74 -6.22 3.00 -21.47
C MET A 74 -5.51 1.65 -21.43
N GLU A 75 -4.32 1.58 -20.83
CA GLU A 75 -3.48 0.39 -20.79
C GLU A 75 -3.42 -0.20 -19.39
N LEU A 76 -3.44 -1.54 -19.29
CA LEU A 76 -3.22 -2.19 -18.00
C LEU A 76 -1.76 -2.07 -17.53
N TYR A 77 -0.81 -2.20 -18.46
CA TYR A 77 0.63 -2.15 -18.22
C TYR A 77 1.34 -1.34 -19.31
N PRO A 78 1.24 0.00 -19.30
CA PRO A 78 1.95 0.83 -20.28
C PRO A 78 3.46 0.71 -20.07
N ARG A 79 4.21 0.56 -21.16
CA ARG A 79 5.66 0.34 -21.15
C ARG A 79 6.43 1.35 -21.97
N ILE A 80 7.64 1.67 -21.51
CA ILE A 80 8.67 2.34 -22.31
C ILE A 80 9.66 1.27 -22.77
N GLY A 81 9.71 1.03 -24.07
CA GLY A 81 10.42 -0.12 -24.63
C GLY A 81 9.89 -1.45 -24.09
N LYS A 82 10.76 -2.46 -24.00
CA LYS A 82 10.36 -3.82 -23.58
C LYS A 82 10.34 -4.02 -22.06
N HIS A 83 11.21 -3.32 -21.34
CA HIS A 83 11.57 -3.67 -19.96
C HIS A 83 11.00 -2.73 -18.89
N PHE A 84 10.61 -1.51 -19.25
CA PHE A 84 10.18 -0.52 -18.26
C PHE A 84 8.66 -0.46 -18.16
N ASP A 85 8.13 -1.04 -17.09
CA ASP A 85 6.70 -0.99 -16.77
C ASP A 85 6.38 0.27 -15.96
N ILE A 86 5.63 1.19 -16.56
CA ILE A 86 5.40 2.51 -15.99
C ILE A 86 4.59 2.41 -14.71
N LYS A 87 3.59 1.53 -14.67
CA LYS A 87 2.69 1.38 -13.52
C LYS A 87 3.43 0.87 -12.29
N VAL A 88 4.29 -0.13 -12.50
CA VAL A 88 5.14 -0.69 -11.44
C VAL A 88 6.16 0.34 -10.97
N PHE A 89 6.71 1.13 -11.91
CA PHE A 89 7.60 2.23 -11.55
C PHE A 89 6.90 3.28 -10.68
N THR A 90 5.77 3.83 -11.12
CA THR A 90 5.05 4.88 -10.37
C THR A 90 4.64 4.40 -8.98
N ASN A 91 4.18 3.15 -8.87
CA ASN A 91 3.67 2.62 -7.62
C ASN A 91 4.80 2.19 -6.67
N CYS A 92 5.63 1.24 -7.12
CA CYS A 92 6.63 0.62 -6.27
C CYS A 92 7.92 1.43 -6.14
N ARG A 93 8.41 2.05 -7.24
CA ARG A 93 9.72 2.72 -7.24
C ARG A 93 9.60 4.20 -6.88
N PHE A 94 8.55 4.87 -7.30
CA PHE A 94 8.32 6.26 -6.92
C PHE A 94 7.55 6.35 -5.60
N GLY A 95 6.29 5.93 -5.58
CA GLY A 95 5.40 6.08 -4.42
C GLY A 95 5.96 5.44 -3.16
N MET A 96 6.15 4.12 -3.16
CA MET A 96 6.61 3.39 -1.97
C MET A 96 8.03 3.77 -1.53
N MET A 97 8.95 4.10 -2.44
CA MET A 97 10.29 4.58 -2.02
C MET A 97 10.23 6.00 -1.45
N SER A 98 9.43 6.89 -2.04
CA SER A 98 9.29 8.26 -1.55
C SER A 98 8.79 8.27 -0.10
N TRP A 99 7.89 7.36 0.27
CA TRP A 99 7.45 7.19 1.65
C TRP A 99 8.61 6.92 2.61
N ALA A 100 9.48 5.96 2.31
CA ALA A 100 10.62 5.65 3.17
C ALA A 100 11.65 6.79 3.23
N VAL A 101 11.95 7.42 2.08
CA VAL A 101 12.89 8.54 1.99
C VAL A 101 12.38 9.75 2.79
N LEU A 102 11.09 10.06 2.71
CA LEU A 102 10.47 11.14 3.47
C LEU A 102 10.44 10.84 4.98
N ALA A 103 10.18 9.59 5.38
CA ALA A 103 10.25 9.21 6.80
C ALA A 103 11.65 9.48 7.39
N VAL A 104 12.72 9.14 6.68
CA VAL A 104 14.10 9.46 7.10
C VAL A 104 14.35 10.97 7.08
N THR A 105 13.88 11.66 6.04
CA THR A 105 14.01 13.11 5.89
C THR A 105 13.43 13.87 7.08
N TYR A 106 12.24 13.48 7.54
CA TYR A 106 11.58 14.13 8.67
C TYR A 106 12.34 13.92 9.99
N CYS A 107 12.90 12.73 10.18
CA CYS A 107 13.77 12.44 11.33
C CYS A 107 15.02 13.34 11.33
N ILE A 108 15.71 13.44 10.19
CA ILE A 108 16.88 14.31 10.02
C ILE A 108 16.50 15.78 10.24
N LYS A 109 15.40 16.24 9.63
CA LYS A 109 14.95 17.63 9.78
C LYS A 109 14.65 17.98 11.23
N GLN A 110 13.99 17.10 11.97
CA GLN A 110 13.70 17.34 13.39
C GLN A 110 15.00 17.42 14.21
N HIS A 111 15.99 16.59 13.91
CA HIS A 111 17.31 16.69 14.53
C HIS A 111 17.99 18.04 14.26
N GLU A 112 17.93 18.54 13.03
CA GLU A 112 18.52 19.85 12.69
C GLU A 112 17.82 21.03 13.37
N GLU A 113 16.49 20.99 13.47
CA GLU A 113 15.69 22.07 14.08
C GLU A 113 15.84 22.14 15.61
N TYR A 114 15.95 20.99 16.29
CA TYR A 114 15.89 20.93 17.75
C TYR A 114 17.15 20.36 18.41
N GLY A 115 18.17 19.98 17.63
CA GLY A 115 19.39 19.31 18.11
C GLY A 115 19.15 17.88 18.68
N ARG A 116 17.94 17.35 18.54
CA ARG A 116 17.55 16.01 19.01
C ARG A 116 16.33 15.50 18.24
N VAL A 117 16.17 14.18 18.19
CA VAL A 117 14.96 13.52 17.68
C VAL A 117 14.08 13.10 18.86
N SER A 118 12.79 13.38 18.80
CA SER A 118 11.83 12.95 19.83
C SER A 118 11.54 11.45 19.74
N ASP A 119 11.17 10.84 20.87
CA ASP A 119 10.74 9.44 20.90
C ASP A 119 9.53 9.18 19.98
N SER A 120 8.61 10.14 19.90
CA SER A 120 7.47 10.11 18.97
C SER A 120 7.89 10.02 17.50
N MET A 121 8.89 10.81 17.08
CA MET A 121 9.39 10.80 15.71
C MET A 121 10.10 9.47 15.40
N LEU A 122 10.87 8.94 16.36
CA LEU A 122 11.52 7.64 16.21
C LEU A 122 10.51 6.51 16.04
N VAL A 123 9.48 6.45 16.89
CA VAL A 123 8.42 5.43 16.78
C VAL A 123 7.70 5.51 15.43
N ASN A 124 7.28 6.71 15.01
CA ASN A 124 6.67 6.93 13.69
C ASN A 124 7.58 6.43 12.56
N THR A 125 8.84 6.88 12.56
CA THR A 125 9.80 6.61 11.48
C THR A 125 10.13 5.12 11.40
N ILE A 126 10.37 4.47 12.54
CA ILE A 126 10.67 3.03 12.60
C ILE A 126 9.48 2.22 12.06
N LEU A 127 8.25 2.53 12.48
CA LEU A 127 7.07 1.80 12.01
C LEU A 127 6.84 1.97 10.51
N MET A 128 6.97 3.20 9.98
CA MET A 128 6.88 3.45 8.53
C MET A 128 7.97 2.70 7.75
N LEU A 129 9.22 2.74 8.21
CA LEU A 129 10.33 2.05 7.55
C LEU A 129 10.18 0.53 7.60
N VAL A 130 9.74 -0.05 8.72
CA VAL A 130 9.47 -1.49 8.82
C VAL A 130 8.34 -1.89 7.87
N TYR A 131 7.27 -1.10 7.81
CA TYR A 131 6.15 -1.34 6.89
C TYR A 131 6.61 -1.32 5.41
N VAL A 132 7.35 -0.29 4.99
CA VAL A 132 7.83 -0.17 3.61
C VAL A 132 8.89 -1.24 3.29
N THR A 133 9.74 -1.58 4.25
CA THR A 133 10.72 -2.67 4.09
C THR A 133 10.02 -4.02 3.90
N LYS A 134 8.96 -4.30 4.68
CA LYS A 134 8.10 -5.48 4.48
C LYS A 134 7.56 -5.52 3.04
N PHE A 135 7.08 -4.39 2.52
CA PHE A 135 6.59 -4.32 1.14
C PHE A 135 7.67 -4.74 0.13
N PHE A 136 8.89 -4.22 0.23
CA PHE A 136 9.97 -4.58 -0.70
C PHE A 136 10.55 -5.98 -0.51
N TRP A 137 10.41 -6.55 0.69
CA TRP A 137 10.70 -7.96 0.95
C TRP A 137 9.66 -8.87 0.29
N TRP A 138 8.38 -8.47 0.33
CA TRP A 138 7.24 -9.21 -0.21
C TRP A 138 6.81 -8.75 -1.62
N GLU A 139 7.67 -8.04 -2.34
CA GLU A 139 7.33 -7.34 -3.60
C GLU A 139 6.69 -8.25 -4.65
N ALA A 140 7.11 -9.52 -4.74
CA ALA A 140 6.52 -10.51 -5.65
C ALA A 140 5.02 -10.77 -5.39
N GLY A 141 4.57 -10.63 -4.15
CA GLY A 141 3.17 -10.77 -3.79
C GLY A 141 2.29 -9.63 -4.30
N TYR A 142 2.86 -8.42 -4.38
CA TYR A 142 2.15 -7.22 -4.78
C TYR A 142 1.59 -7.29 -6.22
N TRP A 143 2.22 -8.09 -7.09
CA TRP A 143 1.75 -8.33 -8.46
C TRP A 143 0.36 -8.95 -8.55
N ASN A 144 -0.08 -9.63 -7.48
CA ASN A 144 -1.40 -10.26 -7.42
C ASN A 144 -2.47 -9.36 -6.79
N THR A 145 -2.13 -8.11 -6.47
CA THR A 145 -3.09 -7.14 -5.93
C THR A 145 -4.00 -6.60 -7.03
N MET A 146 -5.16 -6.10 -6.63
CA MET A 146 -6.11 -5.45 -7.54
C MET A 146 -5.47 -4.32 -8.34
N ASP A 147 -4.65 -3.49 -7.68
CA ASP A 147 -4.03 -2.32 -8.28
C ASP A 147 -3.17 -2.72 -9.47
N ILE A 148 -2.34 -3.77 -9.34
CA ILE A 148 -1.46 -4.23 -10.41
C ILE A 148 -2.21 -5.12 -11.42
N ALA A 149 -2.98 -6.09 -10.96
CA ALA A 149 -3.56 -7.12 -11.81
C ALA A 149 -4.77 -6.66 -12.65
N HIS A 150 -5.48 -5.62 -12.22
CA HIS A 150 -6.80 -5.29 -12.76
C HIS A 150 -7.03 -3.81 -13.08
N ASP A 151 -6.50 -2.90 -12.26
CA ASP A 151 -6.80 -1.47 -12.44
C ASP A 151 -5.87 -0.88 -13.52
N ARG A 152 -6.39 -0.19 -14.53
CA ARG A 152 -5.55 0.36 -15.62
C ARG A 152 -4.68 1.54 -15.13
N ALA A 153 -3.62 1.83 -15.85
CA ALA A 153 -2.68 2.90 -15.52
C ALA A 153 -3.18 4.25 -16.06
N GLY A 154 -4.09 4.88 -15.32
CA GLY A 154 -4.57 6.24 -15.57
C GLY A 154 -4.32 7.16 -14.40
N PHE A 155 -5.01 8.31 -14.40
CA PHE A 155 -4.92 9.30 -13.33
C PHE A 155 -5.17 8.70 -11.95
N TYR A 156 -6.22 7.89 -11.78
CA TYR A 156 -6.61 7.33 -10.48
C TYR A 156 -5.44 6.60 -9.77
N ILE A 157 -4.73 5.72 -10.48
CA ILE A 157 -3.59 4.98 -9.90
C ILE A 157 -2.33 5.83 -9.89
N CYS A 158 -1.95 6.43 -11.02
CA CYS A 158 -0.66 7.09 -11.15
C CYS A 158 -0.58 8.36 -10.29
N TRP A 159 -1.62 9.19 -10.26
CA TRP A 159 -1.66 10.37 -9.40
C TRP A 159 -1.65 9.98 -7.91
N GLY A 160 -2.39 8.93 -7.55
CA GLY A 160 -2.36 8.38 -6.20
C GLY A 160 -0.95 8.01 -5.74
N CYS A 161 -0.19 7.30 -6.57
CA CYS A 161 1.17 6.91 -6.23
C CYS A 161 2.19 8.07 -6.26
N LEU A 162 2.05 9.00 -7.21
CA LEU A 162 3.01 10.09 -7.42
C LEU A 162 2.81 11.27 -6.47
N VAL A 163 1.57 11.52 -6.03
CA VAL A 163 1.22 12.70 -5.22
C VAL A 163 0.66 12.29 -3.87
N TRP A 164 -0.36 11.43 -3.86
CA TRP A 164 -1.09 11.13 -2.63
C TRP A 164 -0.25 10.37 -1.61
N VAL A 165 0.54 9.39 -2.05
CA VAL A 165 1.46 8.64 -1.17
C VAL A 165 2.49 9.57 -0.51
N PRO A 166 3.33 10.33 -1.23
CA PRO A 166 4.31 11.20 -0.59
C PRO A 166 3.69 12.29 0.28
N SER A 167 2.46 12.76 -0.04
CA SER A 167 1.79 13.82 0.71
C SER A 167 1.09 13.32 1.97
N ILE A 168 0.17 12.37 1.81
CA ILE A 168 -0.78 11.99 2.87
C ILE A 168 -0.24 10.85 3.73
N TYR A 169 0.45 9.87 3.14
CA TYR A 169 0.89 8.69 3.90
C TYR A 169 2.04 9.05 4.85
N THR A 170 2.78 10.10 4.51
CA THR A 170 3.91 10.60 5.29
C THR A 170 3.54 11.74 6.24
N SER A 171 2.28 12.23 6.18
CA SER A 171 1.83 13.41 6.93
C SER A 171 1.98 13.32 8.46
N PRO A 172 1.87 12.14 9.12
CA PRO A 172 2.12 12.06 10.56
C PRO A 172 3.58 12.42 10.91
N GLY A 173 4.54 11.93 10.14
CA GLY A 173 5.96 12.27 10.29
C GLY A 173 6.20 13.75 9.97
N MET A 174 5.61 14.26 8.88
CA MET A 174 5.70 15.67 8.50
C MET A 174 5.24 16.61 9.64
N TYR A 175 4.14 16.25 10.30
CA TYR A 175 3.59 16.99 11.44
C TYR A 175 4.54 16.95 12.64
N LEU A 176 5.07 15.76 12.98
CA LEU A 176 5.96 15.57 14.12
C LEU A 176 7.27 16.38 14.00
N VAL A 177 7.71 16.74 12.80
CA VAL A 177 8.88 17.60 12.61
C VAL A 177 8.74 18.88 13.43
N LYS A 178 7.63 19.61 13.32
CA LYS A 178 7.42 20.90 14.01
C LYS A 178 6.71 20.76 15.35
N GLN A 179 6.21 19.56 15.68
CA GLN A 179 5.47 19.26 16.91
C GLN A 179 6.11 18.06 17.62
N PRO A 180 7.34 18.20 18.15
CA PRO A 180 8.01 17.12 18.88
C PRO A 180 7.26 16.81 20.18
N VAL A 181 6.77 15.58 20.29
CA VAL A 181 6.11 15.08 21.51
C VAL A 181 7.09 14.18 22.27
N ASN A 182 7.22 14.38 23.58
CA ASN A 182 7.93 13.43 24.46
C ASN A 182 6.90 12.46 25.06
N LEU A 183 6.88 11.21 24.60
CA LEU A 183 5.96 10.17 25.06
C LEU A 183 6.43 9.50 26.36
N GLY A 184 7.74 9.48 26.59
CA GLY A 184 8.38 8.65 27.59
C GLY A 184 8.59 7.21 27.08
N LEU A 185 9.64 6.57 27.61
CA LEU A 185 10.09 5.25 27.14
C LEU A 185 8.99 4.20 27.14
N GLN A 186 8.19 4.15 28.20
CA GLN A 186 7.15 3.13 28.36
C GLN A 186 6.06 3.24 27.28
N LEU A 187 5.51 4.43 27.08
CA LEU A 187 4.45 4.65 26.08
C LEU A 187 5.00 4.48 24.65
N ALA A 188 6.20 5.00 24.38
CA ALA A 188 6.87 4.82 23.10
C ALA A 188 7.07 3.34 22.76
N LEU A 189 7.52 2.52 23.71
CA LEU A 189 7.68 1.08 23.53
C LEU A 189 6.35 0.36 23.30
N TYR A 190 5.29 0.71 24.03
CA TYR A 190 3.97 0.10 23.82
C TYR A 190 3.41 0.40 22.43
N ILE A 191 3.50 1.65 21.96
CA ILE A 191 3.06 2.02 20.62
C ILE A 191 3.90 1.29 19.57
N LEU A 192 5.23 1.26 19.73
CA LEU A 192 6.13 0.58 18.81
C LEU A 192 5.83 -0.91 18.70
N VAL A 193 5.73 -1.62 19.83
CA VAL A 193 5.45 -3.07 19.84
C VAL A 193 4.07 -3.37 19.25
N ALA A 194 3.05 -2.59 19.59
CA ALA A 194 1.71 -2.77 19.02
C ALA A 194 1.68 -2.52 17.51
N GLY A 195 2.38 -1.48 17.03
CA GLY A 195 2.53 -1.21 15.60
C GLY A 195 3.27 -2.31 14.86
N LEU A 196 4.39 -2.79 15.40
CA LEU A 196 5.16 -3.90 14.83
C LEU A 196 4.33 -5.19 14.77
N LEU A 197 3.55 -5.48 15.82
CA LEU A 197 2.64 -6.62 15.84
C LEU A 197 1.58 -6.51 14.75
N CYS A 198 1.00 -5.32 14.54
CA CYS A 198 0.04 -5.09 13.45
C CYS A 198 0.68 -5.32 12.08
N ILE A 199 1.87 -4.76 11.84
CA ILE A 199 2.61 -4.96 10.59
C ILE A 199 2.90 -6.45 10.35
N TYR A 200 3.28 -7.18 11.41
CA TYR A 200 3.51 -8.62 11.35
C TYR A 200 2.23 -9.41 11.06
N ILE A 201 1.12 -9.14 11.73
CA ILE A 201 -0.15 -9.84 11.50
C ILE A 201 -0.62 -9.60 10.06
N ASN A 202 -0.52 -8.37 9.56
CA ASN A 202 -0.82 -8.06 8.17
C ASN A 202 0.03 -8.89 7.20
N TYR A 203 1.35 -8.94 7.41
CA TYR A 203 2.24 -9.81 6.64
C TYR A 203 1.86 -11.29 6.71
N ASP A 204 1.56 -11.79 7.91
CA ASP A 204 1.23 -13.20 8.12
C ASP A 204 -0.08 -13.60 7.44
N CYS A 205 -1.06 -12.69 7.37
CA CYS A 205 -2.28 -12.89 6.59
C CYS A 205 -1.96 -13.18 5.11
N ASP A 206 -1.11 -12.34 4.51
CA ASP A 206 -0.72 -12.49 3.11
C ASP A 206 0.14 -13.72 2.86
N ARG A 207 1.13 -13.95 3.73
CA ARG A 207 1.96 -15.16 3.70
C ARG A 207 1.11 -16.42 3.79
N GLN A 208 0.13 -16.46 4.69
CA GLN A 208 -0.78 -17.59 4.88
C GLN A 208 -1.60 -17.86 3.59
N ARG A 209 -2.14 -16.82 2.95
CA ARG A 209 -2.88 -16.96 1.68
C ARG A 209 -1.99 -17.46 0.56
N GLN A 210 -0.78 -16.92 0.45
CA GLN A 210 0.18 -17.31 -0.59
C GLN A 210 0.64 -18.74 -0.44
N GLU A 211 1.03 -19.14 0.78
CA GLU A 211 1.48 -20.50 1.05
C GLU A 211 0.36 -21.51 0.80
N PHE A 212 -0.87 -21.19 1.21
CA PHE A 212 -2.03 -22.00 0.90
C PHE A 212 -2.25 -22.19 -0.60
N ARG A 213 -2.11 -21.12 -1.40
CA ARG A 213 -2.24 -21.20 -2.87
C ARG A 213 -1.08 -21.97 -3.50
N ARG A 214 0.16 -21.71 -3.06
CA ARG A 214 1.40 -22.33 -3.56
C ARG A 214 1.39 -23.85 -3.35
N THR A 215 0.90 -24.30 -2.20
CA THR A 215 0.82 -25.73 -1.86
C THR A 215 -0.47 -26.39 -2.33
N ASN A 216 -1.33 -25.68 -3.07
CA ASN A 216 -2.65 -26.14 -3.46
C ASN A 216 -3.49 -26.67 -2.27
N GLY A 217 -3.35 -25.98 -1.12
CA GLY A 217 -3.98 -26.30 0.15
C GLY A 217 -3.46 -27.56 0.83
N LYS A 218 -2.20 -27.95 0.58
CA LYS A 218 -1.45 -29.01 1.27
C LYS A 218 -0.44 -28.42 2.27
N CYS A 219 -0.83 -27.36 2.98
CA CYS A 219 -0.05 -26.76 4.06
C CYS A 219 -0.77 -26.92 5.39
N THR A 220 -0.14 -26.49 6.48
CA THR A 220 -0.80 -26.31 7.77
C THR A 220 -1.14 -24.83 7.98
N VAL A 221 -2.28 -24.55 8.61
CA VAL A 221 -2.70 -23.21 9.03
C VAL A 221 -2.93 -23.26 10.53
N TRP A 222 -2.11 -22.51 11.28
CA TRP A 222 -2.08 -22.54 12.75
C TRP A 222 -2.00 -23.97 13.32
N GLY A 223 -1.09 -24.78 12.76
CA GLY A 223 -0.84 -26.16 13.21
C GLY A 223 -1.90 -27.19 12.81
N LYS A 224 -2.95 -26.81 12.08
CA LYS A 224 -4.02 -27.72 11.66
C LYS A 224 -4.15 -27.77 10.13
N THR A 225 -4.78 -28.83 9.62
CA THR A 225 -5.16 -28.91 8.21
C THR A 225 -6.15 -27.80 7.87
N PRO A 226 -5.91 -26.99 6.82
CA PRO A 226 -6.74 -25.84 6.51
C PRO A 226 -8.14 -26.28 6.05
N SER A 227 -9.15 -25.57 6.56
CA SER A 227 -10.51 -25.65 6.04
C SER A 227 -10.59 -24.86 4.74
N LYS A 228 -11.16 -25.46 3.69
CA LYS A 228 -11.22 -24.86 2.36
C LYS A 228 -12.49 -25.20 1.59
N ILE A 229 -12.81 -24.36 0.61
CA ILE A 229 -13.87 -24.60 -0.38
C ILE A 229 -13.22 -24.73 -1.75
N VAL A 230 -13.56 -25.79 -2.49
CA VAL A 230 -13.14 -25.98 -3.89
C VAL A 230 -14.19 -25.32 -4.78
N ALA A 231 -13.84 -24.18 -5.38
CA ALA A 231 -14.72 -23.41 -6.24
C ALA A 231 -14.39 -23.67 -7.71
N ALA A 232 -15.38 -24.14 -8.47
CA ALA A 232 -15.29 -24.22 -9.92
C ALA A 232 -15.86 -22.93 -10.54
N TYR A 233 -15.16 -22.37 -11.53
CA TYR A 233 -15.60 -21.18 -12.27
C TYR A 233 -15.22 -21.29 -13.75
N THR A 234 -15.97 -20.60 -14.60
CA THR A 234 -15.67 -20.50 -16.02
C THR A 234 -14.99 -19.16 -16.30
N THR A 235 -13.87 -19.20 -17.01
CA THR A 235 -13.16 -18.00 -17.46
C THR A 235 -13.95 -17.28 -18.55
N THR A 236 -13.61 -16.02 -18.83
CA THR A 236 -14.17 -15.26 -19.97
C THR A 236 -13.92 -15.94 -21.32
N SER A 237 -12.86 -16.74 -21.44
CA SER A 237 -12.53 -17.59 -22.59
C SER A 237 -13.29 -18.92 -22.65
N GLY A 238 -14.21 -19.20 -21.71
CA GLY A 238 -14.99 -20.43 -21.67
C GLY A 238 -14.32 -21.64 -20.98
N GLU A 239 -13.05 -21.52 -20.58
CA GLU A 239 -12.31 -22.57 -19.89
C GLU A 239 -12.82 -22.75 -18.44
N LYS A 240 -13.11 -23.98 -18.02
CA LYS A 240 -13.48 -24.31 -16.64
C LYS A 240 -12.22 -24.46 -15.79
N LYS A 241 -12.09 -23.64 -14.74
CA LYS A 241 -10.99 -23.68 -13.77
C LYS A 241 -11.50 -23.95 -12.37
N THR A 242 -10.63 -24.50 -11.54
CA THR A 242 -10.86 -24.68 -10.11
C THR A 242 -9.96 -23.75 -9.30
N SER A 243 -10.46 -23.26 -8.18
CA SER A 243 -9.70 -22.44 -7.24
C SER A 243 -10.10 -22.79 -5.81
N LEU A 244 -9.16 -22.58 -4.88
CA LEU A 244 -9.36 -22.89 -3.48
C LEU A 244 -9.61 -21.61 -2.68
N LEU A 245 -10.69 -21.59 -1.91
CA LEU A 245 -11.01 -20.52 -0.97
C LEU A 245 -10.67 -20.98 0.45
N LEU A 246 -9.81 -20.25 1.14
CA LEU A 246 -9.34 -20.58 2.49
C LEU A 246 -10.32 -20.08 3.55
N THR A 247 -10.87 -20.98 4.36
CA THR A 247 -11.86 -20.68 5.41
C THR A 247 -11.32 -20.97 6.83
N SER A 248 -10.01 -20.82 7.04
CA SER A 248 -9.35 -21.04 8.34
C SER A 248 -8.19 -20.07 8.51
N GLY A 249 -7.68 -19.94 9.75
CA GLY A 249 -6.67 -18.93 10.08
C GLY A 249 -7.26 -17.52 10.03
N TRP A 250 -6.47 -16.55 9.59
CA TRP A 250 -6.90 -15.15 9.46
C TRP A 250 -8.10 -15.01 8.52
N TRP A 251 -8.06 -15.74 7.40
CA TRP A 251 -9.11 -15.79 6.38
C TRP A 251 -10.37 -16.54 6.82
N GLY A 252 -10.33 -17.19 7.99
CA GLY A 252 -11.50 -17.76 8.66
C GLY A 252 -12.15 -16.79 9.65
N LEU A 253 -11.44 -15.76 10.13
CA LEU A 253 -11.98 -14.76 11.06
C LEU A 253 -12.83 -13.72 10.32
N ALA A 254 -12.30 -13.19 9.22
CA ALA A 254 -13.00 -12.29 8.31
C ALA A 254 -12.44 -12.43 6.90
N ARG A 255 -13.26 -12.15 5.88
CA ARG A 255 -12.88 -12.29 4.47
C ARG A 255 -11.70 -11.40 4.08
N HIS A 256 -11.60 -10.23 4.72
CA HIS A 256 -10.54 -9.25 4.54
C HIS A 256 -9.85 -8.89 5.85
N PHE A 257 -9.60 -9.88 6.73
CA PHE A 257 -9.02 -9.63 8.06
C PHE A 257 -7.73 -8.80 8.02
N HIS A 258 -6.88 -9.02 7.01
CA HIS A 258 -5.63 -8.25 6.78
C HIS A 258 -5.80 -6.72 6.73
N TYR A 259 -7.00 -6.19 6.49
CA TYR A 259 -7.28 -4.75 6.53
C TYR A 259 -7.34 -4.19 7.96
N VAL A 260 -7.72 -4.99 8.96
CA VAL A 260 -7.72 -4.56 10.37
C VAL A 260 -6.31 -4.20 10.85
N PRO A 261 -5.30 -5.10 10.77
CA PRO A 261 -3.94 -4.76 11.17
C PRO A 261 -3.30 -3.71 10.24
N GLU A 262 -3.76 -3.56 9.00
CA GLU A 262 -3.32 -2.48 8.10
C GLU A 262 -3.73 -1.11 8.64
N ILE A 263 -5.01 -0.95 9.01
CA ILE A 263 -5.56 0.28 9.61
C ILE A 263 -4.93 0.55 10.98
N LEU A 264 -4.75 -0.50 11.80
CA LEU A 264 -4.12 -0.35 13.11
C LEU A 264 -2.63 0.01 12.99
N ALA A 265 -1.90 -0.55 12.04
CA ALA A 265 -0.52 -0.13 11.77
C ALA A 265 -0.47 1.36 11.40
N ALA A 266 -1.38 1.79 10.52
CA ALA A 266 -1.56 3.21 10.18
C ALA A 266 -1.83 4.09 11.39
N PHE A 267 -2.70 3.63 12.29
CA PHE A 267 -2.95 4.31 13.54
C PHE A 267 -1.71 4.38 14.43
N PHE A 268 -0.96 3.28 14.59
CA PHE A 268 0.18 3.22 15.50
C PHE A 268 1.39 4.04 15.06
N TRP A 269 1.59 4.29 13.77
CA TRP A 269 2.59 5.29 13.35
C TRP A 269 2.05 6.73 13.41
N SER A 270 0.74 6.93 13.52
CA SER A 270 0.13 8.27 13.61
C SER A 270 -0.08 8.74 15.06
N VAL A 271 -0.42 7.82 15.98
CA VAL A 271 -0.67 8.10 17.40
C VAL A 271 0.50 8.71 18.19
N PRO A 272 1.79 8.61 17.79
CA PRO A 272 2.86 9.36 18.44
C PRO A 272 2.64 10.88 18.43
N ALA A 273 1.82 11.40 17.53
CA ALA A 273 1.42 12.81 17.49
C ALA A 273 0.40 13.21 18.57
N LEU A 274 -0.15 12.23 19.32
CA LEU A 274 -1.24 12.40 20.28
C LEU A 274 -2.48 13.06 19.64
N PHE A 275 -3.44 13.47 20.46
CA PHE A 275 -4.79 13.81 20.00
C PHE A 275 -5.07 15.32 19.92
N ASN A 276 -4.03 16.16 19.91
CA ASN A 276 -4.19 17.62 19.88
C ASN A 276 -4.69 18.12 18.51
N HIS A 277 -4.30 17.46 17.43
CA HIS A 277 -4.64 17.86 16.07
C HIS A 277 -5.12 16.66 15.25
N PHE A 278 -6.06 16.93 14.35
CA PHE A 278 -6.65 15.94 13.46
C PHE A 278 -5.72 15.50 12.32
N ILE A 279 -4.82 16.39 11.87
CA ILE A 279 -4.03 16.23 10.64
C ILE A 279 -3.28 14.88 10.56
N PRO A 280 -2.59 14.39 11.62
CA PRO A 280 -1.92 13.08 11.59
C PRO A 280 -2.88 11.90 11.35
N TYR A 281 -4.14 12.02 11.75
CA TYR A 281 -5.14 10.94 11.63
C TYR A 281 -5.91 10.97 10.32
N PHE A 282 -5.74 12.00 9.49
CA PHE A 282 -6.39 12.07 8.18
C PHE A 282 -6.04 10.86 7.31
N TYR A 283 -4.78 10.43 7.33
CA TYR A 283 -4.34 9.22 6.62
C TYR A 283 -5.09 7.96 7.10
N VAL A 284 -5.28 7.80 8.41
CA VAL A 284 -5.99 6.65 8.99
C VAL A 284 -7.44 6.61 8.50
N ILE A 285 -8.13 7.75 8.50
CA ILE A 285 -9.52 7.86 8.06
C ILE A 285 -9.64 7.58 6.56
N PHE A 286 -8.76 8.18 5.77
CA PHE A 286 -8.68 7.90 4.34
C PHE A 286 -8.49 6.40 4.07
N LEU A 287 -7.58 5.75 4.81
CA LEU A 287 -7.27 4.33 4.63
C LEU A 287 -8.46 3.45 4.99
N ILE A 288 -9.22 3.78 6.05
CA ILE A 288 -10.47 3.09 6.39
C ILE A 288 -11.44 3.14 5.21
N ILE A 289 -11.70 4.33 4.65
CA ILE A 289 -12.63 4.50 3.53
C ILE A 289 -12.15 3.69 2.32
N LEU A 290 -10.87 3.80 1.97
CA LEU A 290 -10.26 3.08 0.84
C LEU A 290 -10.41 1.56 0.98
N LEU A 291 -10.10 1.01 2.16
CA LEU A 291 -10.13 -0.43 2.39
C LEU A 291 -11.55 -1.00 2.48
N LEU A 292 -12.51 -0.24 3.01
CA LEU A 292 -13.91 -0.65 3.01
C LEU A 292 -14.51 -0.66 1.60
N ASP A 293 -14.21 0.36 0.79
CA ASP A 293 -14.59 0.37 -0.63
C ASP A 293 -13.94 -0.79 -1.39
N ARG A 294 -12.64 -1.02 -1.17
CA ARG A 294 -11.91 -2.13 -1.79
C ARG A 294 -12.49 -3.48 -1.37
N ALA A 295 -12.84 -3.68 -0.10
CA ALA A 295 -13.45 -4.91 0.38
C ALA A 295 -14.78 -5.21 -0.34
N LYS A 296 -15.59 -4.16 -0.58
CA LYS A 296 -16.84 -4.29 -1.33
C LYS A 296 -16.59 -4.67 -2.79
N ARG A 297 -15.68 -3.97 -3.47
CA ARG A 297 -15.33 -4.28 -4.87
C ARG A 297 -14.78 -5.69 -5.04
N ASP A 298 -13.95 -6.16 -4.11
CA ASP A 298 -13.43 -7.53 -4.14
C ASP A 298 -14.52 -8.57 -3.86
N ASP A 299 -15.43 -8.32 -2.91
CA ASP A 299 -16.59 -9.17 -2.65
C ASP A 299 -17.48 -9.30 -3.90
N ASP A 300 -17.75 -8.19 -4.60
CA ASP A 300 -18.57 -8.18 -5.83
C ASP A 300 -17.89 -8.96 -6.97
N ARG A 301 -16.57 -8.81 -7.14
CA ARG A 301 -15.78 -9.58 -8.11
C ARG A 301 -15.77 -11.07 -7.78
N CYS A 302 -15.54 -11.43 -6.52
CA CYS A 302 -15.55 -12.82 -6.06
C CYS A 302 -16.94 -13.46 -6.20
N LYS A 303 -18.01 -12.69 -5.96
CA LYS A 303 -19.39 -13.12 -6.19
C LYS A 303 -19.65 -13.39 -7.67
N ALA A 304 -19.24 -12.49 -8.56
CA ALA A 304 -19.38 -12.67 -10.01
C ALA A 304 -18.58 -13.89 -10.52
N LYS A 305 -17.37 -14.10 -9.98
CA LYS A 305 -16.47 -15.18 -10.41
C LYS A 305 -16.88 -16.55 -9.88
N TYR A 306 -17.16 -16.68 -8.59
CA TYR A 306 -17.35 -17.98 -7.93
C TYR A 306 -18.83 -18.31 -7.65
N GLY A 307 -19.75 -17.35 -7.81
CA GLY A 307 -21.19 -17.56 -7.69
C GLY A 307 -21.59 -18.27 -6.39
N LYS A 308 -22.19 -19.45 -6.51
CA LYS A 308 -22.64 -20.26 -5.36
C LYS A 308 -21.53 -20.61 -4.37
N TYR A 309 -20.29 -20.78 -4.82
CA TYR A 309 -19.16 -21.09 -3.94
C TYR A 309 -18.75 -19.87 -3.10
N TRP A 310 -18.94 -18.65 -3.63
CA TRP A 310 -18.74 -17.44 -2.85
C TRP A 310 -19.81 -17.28 -1.77
N LYS A 311 -21.07 -17.62 -2.09
CA LYS A 311 -22.15 -17.62 -1.09
C LYS A 311 -21.82 -18.56 0.07
N LEU A 312 -21.39 -19.79 -0.22
CA LEU A 312 -20.95 -20.75 0.80
C LEU A 312 -19.74 -20.23 1.61
N TYR A 313 -18.83 -19.51 0.95
CA TYR A 313 -17.70 -18.87 1.63
C TYR A 313 -18.17 -17.79 2.62
N CYS A 314 -19.09 -16.92 2.21
CA CYS A 314 -19.69 -15.91 3.07
C CYS A 314 -20.51 -16.51 4.21
N GLU A 315 -21.15 -17.66 4.02
CA GLU A 315 -21.85 -18.38 5.11
C GLU A 315 -20.86 -18.91 6.16
N LYS A 316 -19.69 -19.39 5.74
CA LYS A 316 -18.63 -19.84 6.66
C LYS A 316 -17.87 -18.68 7.33
N VAL A 317 -17.67 -17.58 6.61
CA VAL A 317 -16.90 -16.42 7.06
C VAL A 317 -17.79 -15.17 6.89
N PRO A 318 -18.72 -14.92 7.83
CA PRO A 318 -19.78 -13.91 7.66
C PRO A 318 -19.25 -12.48 7.69
N TYR A 319 -18.19 -12.22 8.45
CA TYR A 319 -17.61 -10.89 8.59
C TYR A 319 -16.72 -10.53 7.41
N ARG A 320 -16.91 -9.32 6.88
CA ARG A 320 -16.14 -8.78 5.76
C ARG A 320 -14.76 -8.33 6.21
N VAL A 321 -14.66 -7.52 7.26
CA VAL A 321 -13.40 -6.92 7.72
C VAL A 321 -13.17 -7.15 9.21
N ILE A 322 -14.12 -6.75 10.06
CA ILE A 322 -14.00 -6.77 11.51
C ILE A 322 -14.83 -7.93 12.07
N PRO A 323 -14.19 -8.98 12.60
CA PRO A 323 -14.91 -10.10 13.20
C PRO A 323 -15.87 -9.63 14.29
N GLY A 324 -17.12 -10.08 14.23
CA GLY A 324 -18.16 -9.72 15.19
C GLY A 324 -18.88 -8.39 14.94
N ILE A 325 -18.44 -7.58 13.96
CA ILE A 325 -19.01 -6.25 13.71
C ILE A 325 -19.43 -6.07 12.24
N TYR A 326 -18.50 -6.25 11.30
CA TYR A 326 -18.70 -5.94 9.87
C TYR A 326 -17.95 -6.90 8.97
#